data_AF-A0A927VLR7-F1
#
_entry.id   AF-A0A927VLR7-F1
#
_cell.length_a   1.000
_cell.length_b   1.000
_cell.length_c   1.000
_cell.angle_alpha   90.00
_cell.angle_beta   90.00
_cell.angle_gamma   90.00
#
_symmetry.space_group_name_H-M   'P 1'
#
loop_
_entity.id
_entity.type
_entity.pdbx_description
1 polymer ?
#
loop_
_entity_poly.entity_id
_entity_poly.type
_entity_poly.pdbx_seq_one_letter_code
_entity_poly.pdbx_strand_id
1 'polypeptide(L)'
;MILDKDFNVFLDELASSAPVPGGGGASAACGALAAALASMVANLTTGKKKYAQYEDDIQRILREAEAKRKELVSLADADAEAFAPLAKAYSLPKSTEEELAYCEEVMKKVLYDASIAPLRIMETVSEVILLIEEVAEKGSVMAISDAGVAAVFAQAALKGASLNVFINTKSMKDRDTAADLNAKARALIAEGSEKTDAIFAKVMERLDN
;
A
#
# COMPACT_ATOMS: atom_id res chain seq x y z
N MET A 1 14.88 -6.99 5.42
CA MET A 1 13.62 -6.37 4.99
C MET A 1 12.51 -7.39 5.12
N ILE A 2 11.35 -7.01 5.65
CA ILE A 2 10.21 -7.87 6.01
C ILE A 2 9.71 -8.70 4.81
N LEU A 3 9.81 -8.18 3.59
CA LEU A 3 9.47 -8.91 2.36
C LEU A 3 10.67 -9.43 1.54
N ASP A 4 11.91 -9.26 2.03
CA ASP A 4 13.09 -9.97 1.49
C ASP A 4 13.31 -11.33 2.18
N LYS A 5 12.52 -11.63 3.22
CA LYS A 5 12.48 -12.97 3.80
C LYS A 5 11.77 -13.92 2.85
N ASP A 6 11.99 -15.22 3.04
CA ASP A 6 11.13 -16.24 2.43
C ASP A 6 9.67 -15.87 2.72
N PHE A 7 8.81 -15.90 1.69
CA PHE A 7 7.41 -15.53 1.80
C PHE A 7 6.70 -16.31 2.93
N ASN A 8 7.10 -17.57 3.16
CA ASN A 8 6.58 -18.37 4.26
C ASN A 8 6.95 -17.80 5.64
N VAL A 9 8.17 -17.27 5.80
CA VAL A 9 8.60 -16.64 7.06
C VAL A 9 7.78 -15.38 7.33
N PHE A 10 7.50 -14.58 6.31
CA PHE A 10 6.63 -13.41 6.47
C PHE A 10 5.21 -13.83 6.92
N LEU A 11 4.64 -14.86 6.31
CA LEU A 11 3.31 -15.36 6.67
C LEU A 11 3.26 -15.95 8.09
N ASP A 12 4.28 -16.72 8.47
CA ASP A 12 4.40 -17.30 9.82
C ASP A 12 4.51 -16.21 10.89
N GLU A 13 5.32 -15.16 10.63
CA GLU A 13 5.44 -14.01 11.53
C GLU A 13 4.13 -13.22 11.62
N LEU A 14 3.47 -12.95 10.49
CA LEU A 14 2.16 -12.26 10.44
C LEU A 14 1.05 -13.04 11.17
N ALA A 15 1.08 -14.37 11.12
CA ALA A 15 0.12 -15.24 11.79
C ALA A 15 0.43 -15.45 13.29
N SER A 16 1.56 -14.96 13.77
CA SER A 16 2.01 -15.15 15.15
C SER A 16 1.36 -14.15 16.13
N SER A 17 1.73 -14.25 17.41
CA SER A 17 1.37 -13.26 18.43
C SER A 17 2.32 -12.06 18.48
N ALA A 18 3.30 -11.98 17.57
CA ALA A 18 4.19 -10.84 17.47
C ALA A 18 3.41 -9.58 17.06
N PRO A 19 3.80 -8.39 17.56
CA PRO A 19 3.11 -7.15 17.23
C PRO A 19 3.34 -6.68 15.79
N VAL A 20 4.42 -7.14 15.15
CA VAL A 20 4.80 -6.82 13.77
C VAL A 20 5.38 -8.07 13.10
N PRO A 21 5.18 -8.28 11.78
CA PRO A 21 4.40 -7.44 10.88
C PRO A 21 2.90 -7.51 11.17
N GLY A 22 2.19 -6.40 10.93
CA GLY A 22 0.74 -6.28 11.15
C GLY A 22 -0.01 -5.92 9.87
N GLY A 23 -1.18 -5.31 10.02
CA GLY A 23 -2.05 -4.93 8.89
C GLY A 23 -1.41 -3.95 7.91
N GLY A 24 -0.58 -3.01 8.38
CA GLY A 24 0.15 -2.07 7.52
C GLY A 24 1.16 -2.79 6.63
N GLY A 25 2.05 -3.59 7.23
CA GLY A 25 2.97 -4.48 6.50
C GLY A 25 2.29 -5.43 5.51
N ALA A 26 1.17 -6.06 5.89
CA ALA A 26 0.38 -6.90 4.99
C ALA A 26 -0.23 -6.11 3.81
N SER A 27 -0.68 -4.88 4.07
CA SER A 27 -1.20 -3.99 3.02
C SER A 27 -0.11 -3.57 2.04
N ALA A 28 1.09 -3.25 2.54
CA ALA A 28 2.26 -2.97 1.70
C ALA A 28 2.64 -4.17 0.83
N ALA A 29 2.66 -5.39 1.39
CA ALA A 29 2.91 -6.62 0.66
C ALA A 29 1.88 -6.85 -0.46
N CYS A 30 0.59 -6.62 -0.15
CA CYS A 30 -0.49 -6.72 -1.15
C CYS A 30 -0.32 -5.71 -2.29
N GLY A 31 0.08 -4.48 -1.99
CA GLY A 31 0.43 -3.48 -3.01
C GLY A 31 1.63 -3.90 -3.86
N ALA A 32 2.66 -4.50 -3.24
CA ALA A 32 3.84 -4.99 -3.94
C ALA A 32 3.50 -6.14 -4.90
N LEU A 33 2.56 -7.02 -4.52
CA LEU A 33 2.00 -8.04 -5.41
C LEU A 33 1.26 -7.41 -6.60
N ALA A 34 0.46 -6.37 -6.37
CA ALA A 34 -0.22 -5.64 -7.44
C ALA A 34 0.79 -5.03 -8.45
N ALA A 35 1.85 -4.39 -7.96
CA ALA A 35 2.93 -3.87 -8.79
C ALA A 35 3.68 -4.98 -9.55
N ALA A 36 3.92 -6.13 -8.91
CA ALA A 36 4.56 -7.28 -9.55
C ALA A 36 3.70 -7.87 -10.68
N LEU A 37 2.37 -7.93 -10.51
CA LEU A 37 1.44 -8.35 -11.56
C LEU A 37 1.45 -7.36 -12.73
N ALA A 38 1.44 -6.05 -12.47
CA ALA A 38 1.59 -5.05 -13.53
C ALA A 38 2.90 -5.24 -14.32
N SER A 39 4.02 -5.47 -13.63
CA SER A 39 5.30 -5.82 -14.25
C SER A 39 5.24 -7.12 -15.06
N MET A 40 4.53 -8.14 -14.59
CA MET A 40 4.35 -9.39 -15.34
C MET A 40 3.60 -9.16 -16.64
N VAL A 41 2.48 -8.43 -16.61
CA VAL A 41 1.71 -8.08 -17.82
C VAL A 41 2.59 -7.30 -18.80
N ALA A 42 3.33 -6.30 -18.31
CA ALA A 42 4.26 -5.51 -19.12
C ALA A 42 5.36 -6.39 -19.75
N ASN A 43 6.01 -7.27 -18.98
CA ASN A 43 7.02 -8.21 -19.50
C ASN A 43 6.46 -9.17 -20.55
N LEU A 44 5.24 -9.67 -20.36
CA LEU A 44 4.55 -10.49 -21.37
C LEU A 44 4.15 -9.68 -22.62
N THR A 45 4.29 -8.35 -22.60
CA THR A 45 3.97 -7.46 -23.72
C THR A 45 5.23 -7.08 -24.52
N THR A 46 6.33 -6.82 -23.82
CA THR A 46 7.64 -6.41 -24.36
C THR A 46 8.08 -7.18 -25.60
N GLY A 47 8.53 -6.45 -26.63
CA GLY A 47 9.17 -7.00 -27.82
C GLY A 47 8.23 -7.73 -28.78
N LYS A 48 6.92 -7.79 -28.49
CA LYS A 48 5.94 -8.42 -29.38
C LYS A 48 5.52 -7.46 -30.47
N LYS A 49 5.64 -7.90 -31.74
CA LYS A 49 5.27 -7.12 -32.93
C LYS A 49 3.87 -6.49 -32.87
N LYS A 50 2.89 -7.18 -32.26
CA LYS A 50 1.50 -6.69 -32.09
C LYS A 50 1.39 -5.44 -31.21
N TYR A 51 2.32 -5.26 -30.27
CA TYR A 51 2.30 -4.17 -29.29
C TYR A 51 3.44 -3.17 -29.51
N ALA A 52 4.09 -3.19 -30.67
CA ALA A 52 5.26 -2.36 -30.95
C ALA A 52 4.98 -0.85 -30.78
N GLN A 53 3.75 -0.37 -31.04
CA GLN A 53 3.40 1.03 -30.80
C GLN A 53 3.38 1.44 -29.32
N TYR A 54 3.37 0.48 -28.38
CA TYR A 54 3.34 0.73 -26.94
C TYR A 54 4.68 0.40 -26.25
N GLU A 55 5.73 0.06 -27.01
CA GLU A 55 6.98 -0.44 -26.43
C GLU A 55 7.60 0.55 -25.42
N ASP A 56 7.65 1.84 -25.77
CA ASP A 56 8.20 2.87 -24.87
C ASP A 56 7.40 3.01 -23.56
N ASP A 57 6.06 2.93 -23.66
CA ASP A 57 5.17 2.93 -22.50
C ASP A 57 5.40 1.70 -21.62
N ILE A 58 5.51 0.52 -22.24
CA ILE A 58 5.75 -0.75 -21.53
C ILE A 58 7.10 -0.73 -20.81
N GLN A 59 8.16 -0.22 -21.43
CA GLN A 59 9.46 -0.09 -20.78
C GLN A 59 9.45 0.92 -19.64
N ARG A 60 8.70 2.01 -19.76
CA ARG A 60 8.49 2.96 -18.66
C ARG A 60 7.75 2.31 -17.50
N ILE A 61 6.64 1.63 -17.78
CA ILE A 61 5.84 0.93 -16.78
C ILE A 61 6.69 -0.09 -16.01
N LEU A 62 7.54 -0.86 -16.69
CA LEU A 62 8.43 -1.83 -16.03
C LEU A 62 9.37 -1.17 -15.00
N ARG A 63 9.96 -0.03 -15.36
CA ARG A 63 10.85 0.71 -14.44
C ARG A 63 10.10 1.29 -13.26
N GLU A 64 8.94 1.88 -13.51
CA GLU A 64 8.11 2.50 -12.46
C GLU A 64 7.53 1.44 -11.52
N ALA A 65 6.96 0.35 -12.06
CA ALA A 65 6.42 -0.75 -11.28
C ALA A 65 7.49 -1.42 -10.40
N GLU A 66 8.71 -1.59 -10.92
CA GLU A 66 9.83 -2.10 -10.13
C GLU A 66 10.22 -1.16 -8.97
N ALA A 67 10.26 0.14 -9.24
CA ALA A 67 10.54 1.14 -8.21
C ALA A 67 9.46 1.14 -7.13
N LYS A 68 8.17 1.10 -7.52
CA LYS A 68 7.04 1.06 -6.58
C LYS A 68 7.00 -0.23 -5.78
N ARG A 69 7.31 -1.37 -6.40
CA ARG A 69 7.43 -2.65 -5.70
C ARG A 69 8.47 -2.57 -4.58
N LYS A 70 9.67 -2.04 -4.88
CA LYS A 70 10.75 -1.86 -3.88
C LYS A 70 10.35 -0.87 -2.79
N GLU A 71 9.73 0.25 -3.17
CA GLU A 71 9.23 1.25 -2.21
C GLU A 71 8.22 0.62 -1.25
N LEU A 72 7.25 -0.16 -1.74
CA LEU A 72 6.27 -0.87 -0.91
C LEU A 72 6.91 -1.88 0.03
N VAL A 73 7.94 -2.60 -0.42
CA VAL A 73 8.71 -3.49 0.47
C VAL A 73 9.38 -2.70 1.60
N SER A 74 10.04 -1.59 1.29
CA SER A 74 10.64 -0.73 2.31
C SER A 74 9.61 -0.08 3.23
N LEU A 75 8.40 0.20 2.74
CA LEU A 75 7.32 0.74 3.55
C LEU A 75 6.75 -0.27 4.54
N ALA A 76 6.79 -1.57 4.23
CA ALA A 76 6.45 -2.61 5.20
C ALA A 76 7.42 -2.60 6.40
N ASP A 77 8.71 -2.38 6.15
CA ASP A 77 9.71 -2.20 7.20
C ASP A 77 9.47 -0.91 7.99
N ALA A 78 9.22 0.21 7.30
CA ALA A 78 8.96 1.49 7.95
C ALA A 78 7.71 1.47 8.86
N ASP A 79 6.64 0.77 8.45
CA ASP A 79 5.44 0.55 9.26
C ASP A 79 5.78 -0.22 10.56
N ALA A 80 6.54 -1.30 10.45
CA ALA A 80 6.96 -2.09 11.60
C ALA A 80 7.89 -1.30 12.54
N GLU A 81 8.82 -0.52 11.99
CA GLU A 81 9.74 0.34 12.75
C GLU A 81 9.00 1.45 13.49
N ALA A 82 7.99 2.07 12.85
CA ALA A 82 7.18 3.12 13.45
C ALA A 82 6.27 2.61 14.59
N PHE A 83 5.94 1.31 14.59
CA PHE A 83 5.14 0.71 15.65
C PHE A 83 5.90 0.58 16.98
N ALA A 84 7.21 0.31 16.96
CA ALA A 84 7.97 0.05 18.18
C ALA A 84 8.00 1.25 19.17
N PRO A 85 8.22 2.51 18.74
CA PRO A 85 8.07 3.68 19.61
C PRO A 85 6.65 3.86 20.14
N LEU A 86 5.64 3.62 19.30
CA LEU A 86 4.23 3.73 19.69
C LEU A 86 3.87 2.71 20.78
N ALA A 87 4.29 1.46 20.63
CA ALA A 87 4.09 0.41 21.63
C ALA A 87 4.73 0.76 22.98
N LYS A 88 5.94 1.34 22.96
CA LYS A 88 6.61 1.84 24.17
C LYS A 88 5.86 2.99 24.82
N ALA A 89 5.35 3.94 24.02
CA ALA A 89 4.61 5.09 24.50
C ALA A 89 3.32 4.71 25.24
N TYR A 90 2.64 3.64 24.80
CA TYR A 90 1.46 3.12 25.51
C TYR A 90 1.76 2.65 26.94
N SER A 91 3.01 2.22 27.20
CA SER A 91 3.47 1.70 28.49
C SER A 91 4.05 2.76 29.43
N LEU A 92 4.06 4.05 29.05
CA LEU A 92 4.59 5.11 29.88
C LEU A 92 3.77 5.30 31.18
N PRO A 93 4.41 5.65 32.32
CA PRO A 93 3.71 6.03 33.55
C PRO A 93 2.74 7.20 33.35
N LYS A 94 1.66 7.21 34.13
CA LYS A 94 0.55 8.19 34.03
C LYS A 94 -0.03 8.57 35.40
N SER A 95 0.82 8.57 36.43
CA SER A 95 0.40 8.75 37.83
C SER A 95 0.54 10.19 38.31
N THR A 96 1.45 10.97 37.71
CA THR A 96 1.68 12.39 38.04
C THR A 96 1.31 13.31 36.88
N GLU A 97 1.10 14.60 37.16
CA GLU A 97 0.85 15.61 36.12
C GLU A 97 2.02 15.74 35.14
N GLU A 98 3.27 15.65 35.65
CA GLU A 98 4.48 15.66 34.84
C GLU A 98 4.57 14.43 33.92
N GLU A 99 4.23 13.25 34.45
CA GLU A 99 4.17 12.01 33.67
C GLU A 99 3.09 12.05 32.60
N LEU A 100 1.91 12.61 32.92
CA LEU A 100 0.81 12.79 31.97
C LEU A 100 1.23 13.75 30.84
N ALA A 101 1.80 14.91 31.18
CA ALA A 101 2.27 15.86 30.19
C ALA A 101 3.35 15.27 29.27
N TYR A 102 4.32 14.54 29.84
CA TYR A 102 5.34 13.85 29.05
C TYR A 102 4.75 12.75 28.15
N CYS A 103 3.84 11.94 28.67
CA CYS A 103 3.16 10.91 27.89
C CYS A 103 2.38 11.52 26.71
N GLU A 104 1.70 12.64 26.93
CA GLU A 104 0.98 13.35 25.88
C GLU A 104 1.88 13.87 24.76
N GLU A 105 3.00 14.50 25.11
CA GLU A 105 3.99 14.97 24.14
C GLU A 105 4.58 13.81 23.32
N VAL A 106 4.95 12.71 23.98
CA VAL A 106 5.47 11.52 23.29
C VAL A 106 4.41 10.92 22.36
N MET A 107 3.18 10.72 22.87
CA MET A 107 2.06 10.15 22.11
C MET A 107 1.74 10.98 20.86
N LYS A 108 1.77 12.31 20.96
CA LYS A 108 1.55 13.20 19.82
C LYS A 108 2.51 12.88 18.67
N LYS A 109 3.82 12.78 18.98
CA LYS A 109 4.85 12.49 17.98
C LYS A 109 4.71 11.08 17.41
N VAL A 110 4.65 10.06 18.26
CA VAL A 110 4.68 8.67 17.78
C VAL A 110 3.42 8.26 17.02
N LEU A 111 2.25 8.82 17.35
CA LEU A 111 1.03 8.59 16.56
C LEU A 111 1.10 9.23 15.18
N TYR A 112 1.70 10.42 15.08
CA TYR A 112 1.93 11.07 13.80
C TYR A 112 2.87 10.22 12.95
N ASP A 113 4.04 9.88 13.49
CA ASP A 113 5.05 9.08 12.80
C ASP A 113 4.47 7.72 12.34
N ALA A 114 3.71 7.03 13.19
CA ALA A 114 3.04 5.78 12.87
C ALA A 114 1.93 5.91 11.80
N SER A 115 1.43 7.11 11.54
CA SER A 115 0.45 7.35 10.46
C SER A 115 1.11 7.58 9.10
N ILE A 116 2.40 7.93 9.06
CA ILE A 116 3.09 8.30 7.82
C ILE A 116 3.34 7.11 6.91
N ALA A 117 3.86 6.00 7.44
CA ALA A 117 4.11 4.81 6.61
C ALA A 117 2.82 4.25 5.97
N PRO A 118 1.71 4.05 6.70
CA PRO A 118 0.42 3.69 6.10
C PRO A 118 -0.07 4.66 5.04
N LEU A 119 0.02 5.98 5.27
CA LEU A 119 -0.40 6.97 4.28
C LEU A 119 0.47 6.90 3.02
N ARG A 120 1.79 6.72 3.19
CA ARG A 120 2.70 6.58 2.06
C ARG A 120 2.45 5.30 1.27
N ILE A 121 2.10 4.19 1.93
CA ILE A 121 1.65 2.96 1.25
C ILE A 121 0.44 3.27 0.36
N MET A 122 -0.55 4.03 0.86
CA MET A 122 -1.72 4.40 0.07
C MET A 122 -1.35 5.24 -1.16
N GLU A 123 -0.49 6.24 -1.00
CA GLU A 123 0.00 7.07 -2.12
C GLU A 123 0.72 6.22 -3.17
N THR A 124 1.65 5.36 -2.73
CA THR A 124 2.40 4.47 -3.62
C THR A 124 1.49 3.48 -4.34
N VAL A 125 0.47 2.94 -3.66
CA VAL A 125 -0.53 2.06 -4.28
C VAL A 125 -1.39 2.81 -5.30
N SER A 126 -1.76 4.05 -5.04
CA SER A 126 -2.48 4.87 -6.03
C SER A 126 -1.67 5.08 -7.31
N GLU A 127 -0.35 5.27 -7.20
CA GLU A 127 0.53 5.32 -8.38
C GLU A 127 0.60 3.97 -9.11
N VAL A 128 0.61 2.85 -8.38
CA VAL A 128 0.53 1.50 -8.97
C VAL A 128 -0.79 1.27 -9.71
N ILE A 129 -1.92 1.80 -9.21
CA ILE A 129 -3.23 1.70 -9.89
C ILE A 129 -3.17 2.35 -11.29
N LEU A 130 -2.46 3.46 -11.45
CA LEU A 130 -2.29 4.10 -12.75
C LEU A 130 -1.50 3.21 -13.72
N LEU A 131 -0.45 2.54 -13.24
CA LEU A 131 0.30 1.57 -14.04
C LEU A 131 -0.57 0.38 -14.45
N ILE A 132 -1.41 -0.11 -13.53
CA ILE A 132 -2.35 -1.20 -13.79
C ILE A 132 -3.36 -0.80 -14.87
N GLU A 133 -3.89 0.44 -14.82
CA GLU A 133 -4.79 0.98 -15.83
C GLU A 133 -4.16 0.93 -17.23
N GLU A 134 -2.89 1.35 -17.34
CA GLU A 134 -2.18 1.34 -18.62
C GLU A 134 -1.90 -0.07 -19.14
N VAL A 135 -1.47 -1.01 -18.31
CA VAL A 135 -1.23 -2.39 -18.77
C VAL A 135 -2.52 -3.15 -19.06
N ALA A 136 -3.64 -2.81 -18.41
CA ALA A 136 -4.94 -3.36 -18.77
C ALA A 136 -5.36 -2.92 -20.19
N GLU A 137 -4.98 -1.72 -20.61
CA GLU A 137 -5.30 -1.20 -21.93
C GLU A 137 -4.30 -1.65 -23.01
N LYS A 138 -3.00 -1.43 -22.76
CA LYS A 138 -1.89 -1.55 -23.72
C LYS A 138 -1.18 -2.89 -23.66
N GLY A 139 -1.39 -3.66 -22.60
CA GLY A 139 -0.70 -4.91 -22.33
C GLY A 139 -1.20 -6.10 -23.16
N SER A 140 -0.48 -7.21 -23.00
CA SER A 140 -0.78 -8.46 -23.66
C SER A 140 -2.14 -8.99 -23.25
N VAL A 141 -3.04 -9.18 -24.23
CA VAL A 141 -4.39 -9.75 -24.01
C VAL A 141 -4.38 -11.10 -23.28
N MET A 142 -3.29 -11.88 -23.40
CA MET A 142 -3.16 -13.17 -22.70
C MET A 142 -3.02 -13.04 -21.17
N ALA A 143 -2.71 -11.84 -20.68
CA ALA A 143 -2.50 -11.54 -19.26
C ALA A 143 -3.52 -10.51 -18.75
N ILE A 144 -4.65 -10.34 -19.46
CA ILE A 144 -5.67 -9.36 -19.08
C ILE A 144 -6.32 -9.70 -17.72
N SER A 145 -6.45 -11.00 -17.41
CA SER A 145 -6.89 -11.46 -16.10
C SER A 145 -5.93 -11.04 -14.99
N ASP A 146 -4.62 -11.07 -15.25
CA ASP A 146 -3.60 -10.67 -14.27
C ASP A 146 -3.67 -9.17 -13.96
N ALA A 147 -4.00 -8.34 -14.97
CA ALA A 147 -4.26 -6.91 -14.76
C ALA A 147 -5.51 -6.70 -13.88
N GLY A 148 -6.56 -7.50 -14.05
CA GLY A 148 -7.74 -7.48 -13.19
C GLY A 148 -7.43 -7.87 -11.74
N VAL A 149 -6.64 -8.94 -11.53
CA VAL A 149 -6.19 -9.33 -10.18
C VAL A 149 -5.33 -8.24 -9.54
N ALA A 150 -4.45 -7.60 -10.31
CA ALA A 150 -3.64 -6.48 -9.83
C ALA A 150 -4.52 -5.33 -9.32
N ALA A 151 -5.61 -4.99 -10.03
CA ALA A 151 -6.55 -3.96 -9.61
C ALA A 151 -7.24 -4.32 -8.28
N VAL A 152 -7.67 -5.57 -8.11
CA VAL A 152 -8.28 -6.06 -6.87
C VAL A 152 -7.29 -5.98 -5.70
N PHE A 153 -6.05 -6.40 -5.92
CA PHE A 153 -4.99 -6.35 -4.89
C PHE A 153 -4.63 -4.91 -4.52
N ALA A 154 -4.52 -4.02 -5.50
CA ALA A 154 -4.29 -2.60 -5.25
C ALA A 154 -5.43 -1.99 -4.42
N GLN A 155 -6.69 -2.33 -4.72
CA GLN A 155 -7.83 -1.87 -3.94
C GLN A 155 -7.79 -2.38 -2.50
N ALA A 156 -7.47 -3.66 -2.31
CA ALA A 156 -7.33 -4.27 -0.98
C ALA A 156 -6.21 -3.62 -0.18
N ALA A 157 -5.04 -3.39 -0.79
CA ALA A 157 -3.90 -2.72 -0.18
C ALA A 157 -4.25 -1.29 0.26
N LEU A 158 -4.92 -0.53 -0.61
CA LEU A 158 -5.33 0.85 -0.35
C LEU A 158 -6.30 0.94 0.84
N LYS A 159 -7.34 0.11 0.83
CA LYS A 159 -8.32 0.03 1.92
C LYS A 159 -7.66 -0.47 3.21
N GLY A 160 -6.80 -1.50 3.14
CA GLY A 160 -6.08 -2.05 4.29
C GLY A 160 -5.15 -1.04 4.96
N ALA A 161 -4.33 -0.33 4.18
CA ALA A 161 -3.43 0.69 4.70
C ALA A 161 -4.20 1.84 5.36
N SER A 162 -5.36 2.23 4.80
CA SER A 162 -6.18 3.29 5.38
C SER A 162 -6.67 3.01 6.80
N LEU A 163 -6.93 1.73 7.14
CA LEU A 163 -7.37 1.36 8.48
C LEU A 163 -6.28 1.63 9.51
N ASN A 164 -5.00 1.51 9.11
CA ASN A 164 -3.85 1.81 9.96
C ASN A 164 -3.69 3.33 10.14
N VAL A 165 -3.99 4.15 9.12
CA VAL A 165 -4.10 5.62 9.30
C VAL A 165 -5.21 5.95 10.31
N PHE A 166 -6.41 5.39 10.11
CA PHE A 166 -7.58 5.74 10.91
C PHE A 166 -7.47 5.32 12.38
N ILE A 167 -6.85 4.18 12.68
CA ILE A 167 -6.65 3.76 14.07
C ILE A 167 -5.66 4.68 14.79
N ASN A 168 -4.62 5.15 14.09
CA ASN A 168 -3.65 6.07 14.67
C ASN A 168 -4.24 7.47 14.86
N THR A 169 -4.95 8.02 13.87
CA THR A 169 -5.60 9.34 13.97
C THR A 169 -6.77 9.36 14.95
N LYS A 170 -7.43 8.22 15.19
CA LYS A 170 -8.43 8.07 16.25
C LYS A 170 -7.83 8.31 17.63
N SER A 171 -6.58 7.91 17.84
CA SER A 171 -5.85 8.05 19.10
C SER A 171 -5.18 9.42 19.27
N MET A 172 -5.13 10.26 18.22
CA MET A 172 -4.54 11.60 18.29
C MET A 172 -5.42 12.60 19.03
N LYS A 173 -4.80 13.37 19.94
CA LYS A 173 -5.43 14.55 20.55
C LYS A 173 -5.46 15.77 19.62
N ASP A 174 -4.43 15.94 18.81
CA ASP A 174 -4.34 16.98 17.78
C ASP A 174 -5.37 16.68 16.67
N ARG A 175 -6.55 17.29 16.77
CA ARG A 175 -7.69 16.96 15.92
C ARG A 175 -7.57 17.53 14.50
N ASP A 176 -6.87 18.63 14.33
CA ASP A 176 -6.63 19.23 13.01
C ASP A 176 -5.70 18.33 12.20
N THR A 177 -4.57 17.91 12.78
CA THR A 177 -3.66 16.96 12.13
C THR A 177 -4.36 15.63 11.81
N ALA A 178 -5.18 15.12 12.75
CA ALA A 178 -5.96 13.91 12.52
C ALA A 178 -6.97 14.07 11.37
N ALA A 179 -7.64 15.22 11.27
CA ALA A 179 -8.60 15.50 10.21
C ALA A 179 -7.91 15.57 8.84
N ASP A 180 -6.75 16.22 8.75
CA ASP A 180 -5.98 16.33 7.51
C ASP A 180 -5.52 14.97 6.99
N LEU A 181 -4.94 14.13 7.86
CA LEU A 181 -4.54 12.77 7.52
C LEU A 181 -5.73 11.91 7.08
N ASN A 182 -6.87 12.04 7.79
CA ASN A 182 -8.09 11.33 7.43
C ASN A 182 -8.66 11.77 6.09
N ALA A 183 -8.62 13.08 5.79
CA ALA A 183 -9.10 13.62 4.53
C ALA A 183 -8.25 13.09 3.36
N LYS A 184 -6.92 13.12 3.49
CA LYS A 184 -6.00 12.54 2.50
C LYS A 184 -6.27 11.04 2.27
N ALA A 185 -6.35 10.26 3.34
CA ALA A 185 -6.64 8.83 3.23
C ALA A 185 -7.99 8.56 2.56
N ARG A 186 -9.04 9.32 2.90
CA ARG A 186 -10.36 9.17 2.28
C ARG A 186 -10.38 9.53 0.80
N ALA A 187 -9.68 10.59 0.41
CA ALA A 187 -9.54 10.99 -0.99
C ALA A 187 -8.86 9.86 -1.80
N LEU A 188 -7.74 9.35 -1.29
CA LEU A 188 -7.02 8.23 -1.91
C LEU A 188 -7.94 6.99 -2.06
N ILE A 189 -8.69 6.60 -1.02
CA ILE A 189 -9.64 5.47 -1.11
C ILE A 189 -10.69 5.71 -2.19
N ALA A 190 -11.28 6.91 -2.23
CA ALA A 190 -12.36 7.22 -3.16
C ALA A 190 -11.85 7.12 -4.61
N GLU A 191 -10.77 7.83 -4.92
CA GLU A 191 -10.16 7.86 -6.26
C GLU A 191 -9.65 6.47 -6.67
N GLY A 192 -8.95 5.79 -5.76
CA GLY A 192 -8.40 4.46 -6.04
C GLY A 192 -9.48 3.38 -6.17
N SER A 193 -10.58 3.45 -5.40
CA SER A 193 -11.69 2.51 -5.53
C SER A 193 -12.41 2.69 -6.87
N GLU A 194 -12.70 3.93 -7.25
CA GLU A 194 -13.32 4.23 -8.56
C GLU A 194 -12.47 3.69 -9.71
N LYS A 195 -11.15 3.94 -9.69
CA LYS A 195 -10.24 3.45 -10.72
C LYS A 195 -10.14 1.93 -10.76
N THR A 196 -9.96 1.29 -9.60
CA THR A 196 -9.80 -0.16 -9.54
C THR A 196 -11.08 -0.89 -9.97
N ASP A 197 -12.25 -0.39 -9.59
CA ASP A 197 -13.54 -0.93 -10.02
C ASP A 197 -13.72 -0.75 -11.55
N ALA A 198 -13.36 0.42 -12.10
CA ALA A 198 -13.42 0.66 -13.54
C ALA A 198 -12.46 -0.25 -14.33
N ILE A 199 -11.23 -0.47 -13.85
CA ILE A 199 -10.27 -1.41 -14.46
C ILE A 199 -10.84 -2.83 -14.42
N PHE A 200 -11.35 -3.26 -13.26
CA PHE A 200 -11.91 -4.61 -13.11
C PHE A 200 -13.10 -4.83 -14.05
N ALA A 201 -14.02 -3.86 -14.14
CA ALA A 201 -15.15 -3.92 -15.07
C ALA A 201 -14.70 -4.04 -16.53
N LYS A 202 -13.72 -3.21 -16.96
CA LYS A 202 -13.14 -3.30 -18.31
C LYS A 202 -12.49 -4.66 -18.59
N VAL A 203 -11.81 -5.26 -17.61
CA VAL A 203 -11.22 -6.59 -17.73
C VAL A 203 -12.31 -7.65 -17.90
N MET A 204 -13.37 -7.59 -17.08
CA MET A 204 -14.52 -8.50 -17.20
C MET A 204 -15.18 -8.42 -18.58
N GLU A 205 -15.45 -7.20 -19.07
CA GLU A 205 -15.99 -7.00 -20.42
C GLU A 205 -15.09 -7.62 -21.50
N ARG A 206 -13.76 -7.52 -21.37
CA ARG A 206 -12.82 -8.13 -22.32
C ARG A 206 -12.74 -9.66 -22.21
N LEU A 207 -13.10 -10.25 -21.08
CA LEU A 207 -13.12 -11.69 -20.87
C LEU A 207 -14.42 -12.33 -21.37
N ASP A 208 -15.51 -11.57 -21.36
CA ASP A 208 -16.83 -12.02 -21.84
C ASP A 208 -16.97 -11.98 -23.37
N ASN A 209 -16.06 -11.30 -24.07
CA ASN A 209 -16.03 -11.14 -25.53
C ASN A 209 -14.93 -11.98 -26.21
#